data_AF-A0A358EPT2-F1
#
_entry.id   AF-A0A358EPT2-F1
#
_cell.length_a   1.000
_cell.length_b   1.000
_cell.length_c   1.000
_cell.angle_alpha   90.00
_cell.angle_beta   90.00
_cell.angle_gamma   90.00
#
_symmetry.space_group_name_H-M   'P 1'
#
loop_
_entity.id
_entity.type
_entity.pdbx_description
1 polymer ?
#
loop_
_entity_poly.entity_id
_entity_poly.type
_entity_poly.pdbx_seq_one_letter_code
_entity_poly.pdbx_strand_id
1 'polypeptide(L)'
;MKFVVLLTILTTALLMHAKEKDSSIKKEDSQQVAEYTVVHNFKENDASSKWVTVNDNVMGGRSKGGFVIKKDRLIFSGATNTNGGGFSSIRTKPQNLDFQNKQGVIIKFKGDGRTYKFDARMGNSSVAHRVDFKTKANPKDWQTVKIDFASLSP
;
A
#
# COMPACT_ATOMS: atom_id res chain seq x y z
N MET A 1 -6.33 20.41 20.52
CA MET A 1 -5.52 20.42 21.76
C MET A 1 -4.06 20.12 21.38
N LYS A 2 -3.09 20.72 22.07
CA LYS A 2 -1.62 20.58 21.86
C LYS A 2 -1.07 19.48 22.79
N PHE A 3 0.09 18.81 22.60
CA PHE A 3 1.13 18.71 21.54
C PHE A 3 1.86 17.35 21.75
N VAL A 4 2.73 16.88 20.83
CA VAL A 4 4.08 16.29 21.08
C VAL A 4 4.75 15.83 19.76
N VAL A 5 6.09 15.87 19.72
CA VAL A 5 6.97 15.60 18.56
C VAL A 5 8.12 14.69 18.98
N LEU A 6 8.61 13.79 18.10
CA LEU A 6 10.04 13.43 18.08
C LEU A 6 10.55 13.01 16.69
N LEU A 7 11.82 13.31 16.43
CA LEU A 7 12.57 13.28 15.18
C LEU A 7 13.69 12.21 15.24
N THR A 8 14.14 11.67 14.10
CA THR A 8 15.55 11.27 13.91
C THR A 8 15.89 11.02 12.43
N ILE A 9 16.68 11.92 11.81
CA ILE A 9 17.82 11.56 10.94
C ILE A 9 18.94 12.58 11.18
N LEU A 10 20.09 12.09 11.61
CA LEU A 10 21.42 12.74 11.64
C LEU A 10 22.28 11.88 10.67
N THR A 11 23.19 12.36 9.83
CA THR A 11 24.34 13.26 10.03
C THR A 11 24.88 13.82 8.69
N THR A 12 25.38 15.08 8.72
CA THR A 12 26.58 15.70 8.07
C THR A 12 27.33 15.04 6.88
N ALA A 13 28.06 15.75 6.00
CA ALA A 13 28.60 17.13 5.96
C ALA A 13 28.54 17.70 4.49
N LEU A 14 28.79 18.98 4.17
CA LEU A 14 30.01 19.78 4.39
C LEU A 14 29.70 21.30 4.31
N LEU A 15 30.37 22.11 5.13
CA LEU A 15 30.35 23.58 5.05
C LEU A 15 31.45 24.07 4.09
N MET A 16 31.14 25.01 3.19
CA MET A 16 32.12 25.96 2.65
C MET A 16 31.56 27.38 2.74
N HIS A 17 32.39 28.32 3.19
CA HIS A 17 32.07 29.75 3.19
C HIS A 17 32.29 30.34 1.79
N ALA A 18 31.30 31.07 1.27
CA ALA A 18 31.49 32.07 0.21
C ALA A 18 30.47 33.20 0.42
N LYS A 19 30.87 34.45 0.15
CA LYS A 19 30.13 35.66 0.52
C LYS A 19 29.49 36.37 -0.68
N GLU A 20 28.21 36.70 -0.50
CA GLU A 20 27.34 37.69 -1.18
C GLU A 20 27.13 37.71 -2.70
N LYS A 21 25.82 37.77 -3.04
CA LYS A 21 25.13 38.53 -4.11
C LYS A 21 25.51 38.25 -5.57
N ASP A 22 24.61 37.50 -6.22
CA ASP A 22 23.87 38.09 -7.36
C ASP A 22 22.39 37.67 -7.31
N SER A 23 21.53 38.57 -7.78
CA SER A 23 20.08 38.47 -7.85
C SER A 23 19.61 37.50 -8.96
N SER A 24 19.11 36.34 -8.55
CA SER A 24 18.13 35.60 -9.36
C SER A 24 17.11 34.95 -8.43
N ILE A 25 15.83 35.36 -8.56
CA ILE A 25 14.72 34.70 -7.87
C ILE A 25 14.56 33.32 -8.52
N LYS A 26 15.24 32.32 -7.97
CA LYS A 26 14.98 30.93 -8.28
C LYS A 26 13.62 30.59 -7.67
N LYS A 27 12.69 30.13 -8.51
CA LYS A 27 11.40 29.63 -8.05
C LYS A 27 11.65 28.55 -6.99
N GLU A 28 11.14 28.77 -5.79
CA GLU A 28 11.08 27.73 -4.79
C GLU A 28 10.15 26.64 -5.31
N ASP A 29 10.76 25.54 -5.77
CA ASP A 29 10.07 24.30 -6.09
C ASP A 29 9.53 23.73 -4.78
N SER A 30 8.33 24.20 -4.44
CA SER A 30 7.65 23.96 -3.18
C SER A 30 7.15 22.54 -3.19
N GLN A 31 8.05 21.61 -2.84
CA GLN A 31 7.75 20.20 -2.64
C GLN A 31 6.60 20.11 -1.64
N GLN A 32 5.39 19.85 -2.14
CA GLN A 32 4.25 19.59 -1.27
C GLN A 32 4.59 18.40 -0.39
N VAL A 33 4.65 18.62 0.91
CA VAL A 33 4.81 17.57 1.92
C VAL A 33 3.53 16.75 1.90
N ALA A 34 3.54 15.68 1.10
CA ALA A 34 2.38 14.82 0.94
C ALA A 34 2.08 14.10 2.27
N GLU A 35 0.95 14.45 2.89
CA GLU A 35 0.53 13.83 4.14
C GLU A 35 0.05 12.39 3.92
N TYR A 36 0.61 11.47 4.70
CA TYR A 36 0.26 10.05 4.64
C TYR A 36 -0.19 9.55 6.02
N THR A 37 -1.37 8.93 6.07
CA THR A 37 -1.89 8.26 7.26
C THR A 37 -1.60 6.76 7.16
N VAL A 38 -1.04 6.17 8.21
CA VAL A 38 -0.71 4.73 8.24
C VAL A 38 -1.96 3.92 8.57
N VAL A 39 -2.49 3.24 7.55
CA VAL A 39 -3.69 2.38 7.68
C VAL A 39 -3.34 1.03 8.32
N HIS A 40 -2.29 0.38 7.82
CA HIS A 40 -1.82 -0.92 8.32
C HIS A 40 -0.29 -0.95 8.33
N ASN A 41 0.30 -1.14 9.53
CA ASN A 41 1.75 -1.29 9.73
C ASN A 41 2.17 -2.74 10.04
N PHE A 42 1.20 -3.63 10.28
CA PHE A 42 1.38 -5.03 10.67
C PHE A 42 2.25 -5.27 11.92
N LYS A 43 2.42 -4.27 12.80
CA LYS A 43 3.26 -4.33 14.02
C LYS A 43 2.58 -4.95 15.24
N GLU A 44 1.33 -5.40 15.10
CA GLU A 44 0.51 -5.90 16.20
C GLU A 44 -0.19 -7.20 15.81
N ASN A 45 -0.40 -8.08 16.78
CA ASN A 45 -1.15 -9.34 16.60
C ASN A 45 -2.62 -9.12 16.23
N ASP A 46 -3.16 -7.91 16.36
CA ASP A 46 -4.52 -7.57 15.94
C ASP A 46 -4.70 -7.53 14.41
N ALA A 47 -3.63 -7.42 13.62
CA ALA A 47 -3.76 -7.44 12.16
C ALA A 47 -4.26 -8.80 11.62
N SER A 48 -4.07 -9.92 12.33
CA SER A 48 -4.65 -11.21 11.93
C SER A 48 -6.16 -11.30 12.23
N SER A 49 -6.67 -10.48 13.15
CA SER A 49 -8.10 -10.35 13.42
C SER A 49 -8.83 -9.59 12.29
N LYS A 50 -8.13 -8.65 11.65
CA LYS A 50 -8.68 -7.69 10.67
C LYS A 50 -8.67 -8.21 9.23
N TRP A 51 -7.82 -9.17 8.88
CA TRP A 51 -7.69 -9.69 7.52
C TRP A 51 -8.32 -11.08 7.36
N VAL A 52 -8.83 -11.37 6.15
CA VAL A 52 -9.42 -12.66 5.79
C VAL A 52 -8.95 -13.10 4.40
N THR A 53 -8.82 -14.41 4.22
CA THR A 53 -8.55 -15.06 2.94
C THR A 53 -9.86 -15.28 2.18
N VAL A 54 -9.85 -15.10 0.86
CA VAL A 54 -10.95 -15.47 -0.03
C VAL A 54 -10.38 -16.23 -1.23
N ASN A 55 -10.89 -17.45 -1.47
CA ASN A 55 -10.48 -18.32 -2.56
C ASN A 55 -11.73 -18.74 -3.36
N ASP A 56 -11.51 -19.24 -4.58
CA ASP A 56 -12.55 -19.69 -5.52
C ASP A 56 -13.34 -20.97 -5.13
N ASN A 57 -13.13 -21.52 -3.94
CA ASN A 57 -13.56 -22.88 -3.59
C ASN A 57 -15.09 -23.10 -3.55
N VAL A 58 -15.91 -22.04 -3.45
CA VAL A 58 -17.38 -22.13 -3.34
C VAL A 58 -18.02 -22.88 -4.52
N MET A 59 -17.47 -22.73 -5.73
CA MET A 59 -17.97 -23.36 -6.96
C MET A 59 -17.04 -24.48 -7.47
N GLY A 60 -16.35 -25.19 -6.55
CA GLY A 60 -15.39 -26.24 -6.92
C GLY A 60 -14.02 -25.73 -7.37
N GLY A 61 -13.73 -24.45 -7.16
CA GLY A 61 -12.41 -23.87 -7.39
C GLY A 61 -11.33 -24.55 -6.54
N ARG A 62 -10.11 -24.60 -7.09
CA ARG A 62 -8.97 -25.35 -6.51
C ARG A 62 -7.81 -24.43 -6.12
N SER A 63 -8.02 -23.11 -6.09
CA SER A 63 -7.01 -22.19 -5.58
C SER A 63 -6.88 -22.32 -4.07
N LYS A 64 -5.65 -22.20 -3.59
CA LYS A 64 -5.29 -22.27 -2.17
C LYS A 64 -4.20 -21.26 -1.89
N GLY A 65 -4.62 -20.04 -1.54
CA GLY A 65 -3.75 -19.06 -0.89
C GLY A 65 -4.25 -18.69 0.49
N GLY A 66 -3.46 -17.84 1.15
CA GLY A 66 -3.72 -17.29 2.46
C GLY A 66 -2.59 -16.36 2.88
N PHE A 67 -2.71 -15.77 4.06
CA PHE A 67 -1.69 -14.87 4.61
C PHE A 67 -1.23 -15.28 6.01
N VAL A 68 -0.03 -14.85 6.35
CA VAL A 68 0.49 -14.83 7.72
C VAL A 68 1.06 -13.44 8.02
N ILE A 69 1.07 -13.04 9.29
CA ILE A 69 1.76 -11.83 9.74
C ILE A 69 3.02 -12.24 10.49
N LYS A 70 4.18 -11.72 10.07
CA LYS A 70 5.50 -12.10 10.62
C LYS A 70 6.52 -11.00 10.39
N LYS A 71 7.21 -10.57 11.46
CA LYS A 71 8.26 -9.53 11.42
C LYS A 71 7.75 -8.23 10.76
N ASP A 72 6.66 -7.68 11.32
CA ASP A 72 6.02 -6.42 10.93
C ASP A 72 5.53 -6.36 9.48
N ARG A 73 5.08 -7.50 8.94
CA ARG A 73 4.67 -7.67 7.54
C ARG A 73 3.54 -8.66 7.43
N LEU A 74 2.56 -8.36 6.57
CA LEU A 74 1.69 -9.38 5.99
C LEU A 74 2.44 -10.06 4.83
N ILE A 75 2.43 -11.39 4.82
CA ILE A 75 2.96 -12.24 3.75
C ILE A 75 1.77 -12.99 3.15
N PHE A 76 1.39 -12.66 1.92
CA PHE A 76 0.42 -13.42 1.13
C PHE A 76 1.15 -14.49 0.31
N SER A 77 0.65 -15.71 0.30
CA SER A 77 1.28 -16.83 -0.41
C SER A 77 0.28 -17.94 -0.74
N GLY A 78 0.62 -18.77 -1.75
CA GLY A 78 -0.20 -19.92 -2.14
C GLY A 78 -0.12 -20.24 -3.62
N ALA A 79 -1.04 -21.07 -4.08
CA ALA A 79 -1.22 -21.45 -5.48
C ALA A 79 -2.61 -21.03 -5.99
N THR A 80 -2.66 -20.44 -7.17
CA THR A 80 -3.91 -20.10 -7.87
C THR A 80 -4.08 -21.08 -9.03
N ASN A 81 -5.24 -21.73 -9.14
CA ASN A 81 -5.55 -22.55 -10.31
C ASN A 81 -6.19 -21.67 -11.39
N THR A 82 -5.40 -21.28 -12.39
CA THR A 82 -5.87 -20.43 -13.49
C THR A 82 -6.67 -21.17 -14.56
N ASN A 83 -6.68 -22.51 -14.55
CA ASN A 83 -7.51 -23.30 -15.47
C ASN A 83 -8.99 -23.17 -15.08
N GLY A 84 -9.75 -22.41 -15.88
CA GLY A 84 -11.12 -21.98 -15.56
C GLY A 84 -11.22 -20.62 -14.85
N GLY A 85 -10.14 -19.83 -14.78
CA GLY A 85 -10.19 -18.45 -14.26
C GLY A 85 -10.23 -18.32 -12.73
N GLY A 86 -9.71 -19.32 -12.00
CA GLY A 86 -9.68 -19.32 -10.54
C GLY A 86 -8.85 -18.19 -9.92
N PHE A 87 -9.11 -17.92 -8.63
CA PHE A 87 -8.49 -16.82 -7.88
C PHE A 87 -8.19 -17.18 -6.43
N SER A 88 -7.21 -16.46 -5.87
CA SER A 88 -6.96 -16.37 -4.44
C SER A 88 -6.65 -14.91 -4.10
N SER A 89 -7.27 -14.41 -3.03
CA SER A 89 -7.08 -13.04 -2.56
C SER A 89 -7.16 -12.96 -1.04
N ILE A 90 -6.81 -11.77 -0.54
CA ILE A 90 -6.99 -11.37 0.84
C ILE A 90 -7.66 -10.01 0.87
N ARG A 91 -8.45 -9.77 1.91
CA ARG A 91 -9.10 -8.48 2.15
C ARG A 91 -9.19 -8.22 3.64
N THR A 92 -9.41 -6.96 4.00
CA THR A 92 -9.81 -6.64 5.36
C THR A 92 -11.28 -7.03 5.58
N LYS A 93 -11.67 -7.27 6.83
CA LYS A 93 -13.07 -7.16 7.24
C LYS A 93 -13.57 -5.73 6.99
N PRO A 94 -14.90 -5.49 6.93
CA PRO A 94 -15.44 -4.13 6.89
C PRO A 94 -14.94 -3.34 8.10
N GLN A 95 -14.35 -2.17 7.84
CA GLN A 95 -13.79 -1.25 8.84
C GLN A 95 -13.82 0.17 8.27
N ASN A 96 -14.00 1.18 9.12
CA ASN A 96 -13.85 2.56 8.70
C ASN A 96 -12.34 2.90 8.66
N LEU A 97 -11.81 3.18 7.47
CA LEU A 97 -10.40 3.50 7.24
C LEU A 97 -10.13 5.01 7.11
N ASP A 98 -11.15 5.84 7.31
CA ASP A 98 -11.09 7.30 7.18
C ASP A 98 -10.39 7.79 5.90
N PHE A 99 -10.83 7.24 4.76
CA PHE A 99 -10.42 7.68 3.43
C PHE A 99 -11.11 8.98 2.97
N GLN A 100 -11.82 9.67 3.86
CA GLN A 100 -12.44 10.96 3.55
C GLN A 100 -11.34 11.97 3.18
N ASN A 101 -11.54 12.69 2.09
CA ASN A 101 -10.59 13.68 1.55
C ASN A 101 -9.20 13.12 1.21
N LYS A 102 -9.01 11.79 1.12
CA LYS A 102 -7.77 11.17 0.64
C LYS A 102 -7.86 10.91 -0.87
N GLN A 103 -6.77 11.14 -1.59
CA GLN A 103 -6.72 10.97 -3.05
C GLN A 103 -6.51 9.51 -3.49
N GLY A 104 -5.99 8.66 -2.61
CA GLY A 104 -5.60 7.30 -2.94
C GLY A 104 -4.93 6.56 -1.77
N VAL A 105 -4.39 5.38 -2.06
CA VAL A 105 -3.59 4.57 -1.12
C VAL A 105 -2.17 4.34 -1.63
N ILE A 106 -1.24 4.13 -0.71
CA ILE A 106 0.13 3.74 -1.01
C ILE A 106 0.41 2.37 -0.42
N ILE A 107 0.82 1.42 -1.26
CA ILE A 107 1.14 0.05 -0.85
C ILE A 107 2.64 -0.16 -1.02
N LYS A 108 3.33 -0.52 0.07
CA LYS A 108 4.74 -0.92 0.07
C LYS A 108 4.83 -2.45 0.12
N PHE A 109 5.43 -3.06 -0.89
CA PHE A 109 5.38 -4.52 -1.10
C PHE A 109 6.69 -5.09 -1.66
N LYS A 110 6.81 -6.42 -1.63
CA LYS A 110 7.74 -7.20 -2.46
C LYS A 110 6.91 -8.23 -3.21
N GLY A 111 6.88 -8.12 -4.54
CA GLY A 111 6.12 -9.03 -5.39
C GLY A 111 6.99 -10.12 -6.01
N ASP A 112 6.39 -10.82 -6.98
CA ASP A 112 6.91 -12.05 -7.58
C ASP A 112 6.97 -11.99 -9.11
N GLY A 113 6.59 -10.86 -9.72
CA GLY A 113 6.53 -10.68 -11.17
C GLY A 113 5.11 -10.69 -11.74
N ARG A 114 4.11 -11.11 -10.95
CA ARG A 114 2.70 -11.10 -11.38
C ARG A 114 2.09 -9.70 -11.34
N THR A 115 1.04 -9.52 -12.13
CA THR A 115 0.07 -8.44 -11.93
C THR A 115 -0.87 -8.82 -10.79
N TYR A 116 -1.11 -7.89 -9.88
CA TYR A 116 -2.08 -8.01 -8.79
C TYR A 116 -3.18 -6.99 -8.97
N LYS A 117 -4.34 -7.27 -8.40
CA LYS A 117 -5.50 -6.38 -8.39
C LYS A 117 -5.71 -5.79 -7.00
N PHE A 118 -5.92 -4.49 -6.93
CA PHE A 118 -6.43 -3.82 -5.74
C PHE A 118 -7.94 -3.63 -5.89
N ASP A 119 -8.69 -4.10 -4.89
CA ASP A 119 -10.15 -3.98 -4.79
C ASP A 119 -10.50 -3.02 -3.63
N ALA A 120 -11.25 -1.95 -3.90
CA ALA A 120 -11.88 -1.09 -2.90
C ALA A 120 -13.41 -1.23 -2.95
N ARG A 121 -14.10 -1.05 -1.81
CA ARG A 121 -15.57 -0.99 -1.73
C ARG A 121 -15.99 0.22 -0.93
N MET A 122 -17.03 0.92 -1.38
CA MET A 122 -17.61 2.06 -0.67
C MET A 122 -18.75 1.58 0.23
N GLY A 123 -18.55 1.69 1.55
CA GLY A 123 -19.53 1.24 2.55
C GLY A 123 -19.97 -0.21 2.34
N ASN A 124 -21.29 -0.42 2.27
CA ASN A 124 -21.91 -1.74 2.07
C ASN A 124 -22.15 -2.09 0.58
N SER A 125 -21.52 -1.37 -0.37
CA SER A 125 -21.70 -1.65 -1.80
C SER A 125 -21.22 -3.06 -2.17
N SER A 126 -22.03 -3.75 -2.98
CA SER A 126 -21.64 -5.02 -3.62
C SER A 126 -20.59 -4.81 -4.72
N VAL A 127 -20.60 -3.63 -5.35
CA VAL A 127 -19.64 -3.23 -6.39
C VAL A 127 -18.29 -2.92 -5.76
N ALA A 128 -17.24 -3.56 -6.28
CA ALA A 128 -15.87 -3.22 -5.96
C ALA A 128 -15.26 -2.40 -7.11
N HIS A 129 -14.53 -1.35 -6.76
CA HIS A 129 -13.77 -0.52 -7.68
C HIS A 129 -12.29 -0.96 -7.65
N ARG A 130 -11.65 -1.02 -8.81
CA ARG A 130 -10.52 -1.90 -9.08
C ARG A 130 -9.43 -1.23 -9.89
N VAL A 131 -8.19 -1.61 -9.64
CA VAL A 131 -7.07 -1.35 -10.56
C VAL A 131 -6.05 -2.49 -10.49
N ASP A 132 -5.45 -2.78 -11.62
CA ASP A 132 -4.35 -3.73 -11.73
C ASP A 132 -3.00 -3.01 -11.58
N PHE A 133 -2.07 -3.59 -10.81
CA PHE A 133 -0.70 -3.10 -10.67
C PHE A 133 0.31 -4.23 -10.88
N LYS A 134 1.39 -3.93 -11.61
CA LYS A 134 2.47 -4.88 -11.91
C LYS A 134 3.48 -4.92 -10.78
N THR A 135 4.05 -6.09 -10.53
CA THR A 135 5.15 -6.27 -9.56
C THR A 135 6.43 -6.73 -10.26
N LYS A 136 7.60 -6.39 -9.73
CA LYS A 136 8.88 -6.96 -10.20
C LYS A 136 9.12 -8.33 -9.58
N ALA A 137 9.62 -9.27 -10.37
CA ALA A 137 10.09 -10.58 -9.92
C ALA A 137 11.38 -10.48 -9.09
N ASN A 138 11.53 -11.37 -8.10
CA ASN A 138 12.70 -11.50 -7.23
C ASN A 138 13.30 -10.16 -6.70
N PRO A 139 12.50 -9.27 -6.11
CA PRO A 139 12.96 -7.92 -5.76
C PRO A 139 13.87 -7.93 -4.52
N LYS A 140 15.12 -7.50 -4.71
CA LYS A 140 16.09 -7.25 -3.63
C LYS A 140 15.56 -6.19 -2.65
N ASP A 141 14.92 -5.16 -3.16
CA ASP A 141 14.42 -4.01 -2.39
C ASP A 141 12.89 -3.98 -2.29
N TRP A 142 12.37 -3.11 -1.43
CA TRP A 142 10.92 -2.86 -1.37
C TRP A 142 10.47 -2.01 -2.55
N GLN A 143 9.30 -2.33 -3.08
CA GLN A 143 8.59 -1.57 -4.10
C GLN A 143 7.45 -0.79 -3.45
N THR A 144 7.01 0.27 -4.13
CA THR A 144 5.85 1.07 -3.74
C THR A 144 4.96 1.28 -4.96
N VAL A 145 3.66 1.10 -4.81
CA VAL A 145 2.65 1.58 -5.78
C VAL A 145 1.78 2.63 -5.09
N LYS A 146 1.49 3.72 -5.83
CA LYS A 146 0.46 4.69 -5.48
C LYS A 146 -0.77 4.35 -6.32
N ILE A 147 -1.93 4.26 -5.69
CA ILE A 147 -3.21 3.94 -6.34
C ILE A 147 -4.16 5.09 -6.04
N ASP A 148 -4.41 5.91 -7.04
CA ASP A 148 -5.34 7.04 -6.92
C ASP A 148 -6.77 6.51 -7.03
N PHE A 149 -7.68 6.97 -6.17
CA PHE A 149 -9.07 6.49 -6.20
C PHE A 149 -9.79 6.84 -7.50
N ALA A 150 -9.37 7.92 -8.16
CA ALA A 150 -9.85 8.30 -9.49
C ALA A 150 -9.43 7.33 -10.62
N SER A 151 -8.45 6.45 -10.40
CA SER A 151 -8.04 5.44 -11.38
C SER A 151 -8.79 4.11 -11.25
N LEU A 152 -9.72 3.99 -10.29
CA LEU A 152 -10.44 2.75 -10.02
C LEU A 152 -11.71 2.62 -10.89
N SER A 153 -11.85 1.51 -11.60
CA SER A 153 -13.08 1.17 -12.35
C SER A 153 -13.90 0.08 -11.63
N PRO A 154 -15.24 0.05 -11.76
CA PRO A 154 -16.06 -1.09 -11.35
C PRO A 154 -15.55 -2.44 -11.92
#